data_AF-A0A9R0UUC4-F1
#
_entry.id   AF-A0A9R0UUC4-F1
#
_cell.length_a   1.000
_cell.length_b   1.000
_cell.length_c   1.000
_cell.angle_alpha   90.00
_cell.angle_beta   90.00
_cell.angle_gamma   90.00
#
_symmetry.space_group_name_H-M   'P 1'
#
loop_
_entity.id
_entity.type
_entity.pdbx_description
1 polymer ?
#
loop_
_entity_poly.entity_id
_entity_poly.type
_entity_poly.pdbx_seq_one_letter_code
_entity_poly.pdbx_strand_id
1 'polypeptide(L)'
;MTTEGLVPITRDYLARYYDKYPLPPIPDGVIALAARLRALSAELAAASPFSPEEEHLEQEASGVPAHKIDENMWKNREQMEEILFLLNKSRRPVALQQKSTLEDAEIVSTLDDCETKLKEMLKKLEQFQLKNADNVFNTGL
;
A
#
# COMPACT_ATOMS: atom_id res chain seq x y z
N MET A 1 4.73 -23.75 10.55
CA MET A 1 4.01 -23.09 9.45
C MET A 1 5.05 -22.80 8.38
N THR A 2 5.30 -23.78 7.50
CA THR A 2 6.35 -23.72 6.47
C THR A 2 5.82 -22.94 5.27
N THR A 3 6.53 -21.89 4.89
CA THR A 3 6.31 -21.09 3.66
C THR A 3 6.88 -21.79 2.42
N GLU A 4 7.12 -23.09 2.48
CA GLU A 4 7.62 -23.90 1.36
C GLU A 4 6.56 -23.93 0.25
N GLY A 5 6.83 -23.22 -0.84
CA GLY A 5 5.97 -23.15 -2.02
C GLY A 5 5.32 -21.78 -2.26
N LEU A 6 5.33 -20.88 -1.27
CA LEU A 6 4.93 -19.49 -1.49
C LEU A 6 6.17 -18.72 -1.96
N VAL A 7 6.29 -18.53 -3.28
CA VAL A 7 7.23 -17.55 -3.82
C VAL A 7 6.84 -16.20 -3.19
N PRO A 8 7.74 -15.53 -2.45
CA PRO A 8 7.42 -14.20 -1.96
C PRO A 8 7.03 -13.36 -3.17
N ILE A 9 5.87 -12.71 -3.12
CA ILE A 9 5.42 -11.80 -4.16
C ILE A 9 6.36 -10.60 -4.12
N THR A 10 7.52 -10.74 -4.77
CA THR A 10 8.52 -9.69 -4.90
C THR A 10 8.13 -8.79 -6.06
N ARG A 11 8.59 -7.54 -6.04
CA ARG A 11 8.45 -6.63 -7.19
C ARG A 11 8.95 -7.24 -8.49
N ASP A 12 10.06 -7.96 -8.44
CA ASP A 12 10.63 -8.60 -9.63
C ASP A 12 9.74 -9.75 -10.13
N TYR A 13 9.07 -10.47 -9.22
CA TYR A 13 8.09 -11.50 -9.59
C TYR A 13 6.84 -10.87 -10.22
N LEU A 14 6.28 -9.82 -9.62
CA LEU A 14 5.11 -9.11 -10.17
C LEU A 14 5.42 -8.45 -11.51
N ALA A 15 6.56 -7.77 -11.63
CA ALA A 15 6.99 -7.17 -12.90
C ALA A 15 7.07 -8.23 -14.01
N ARG A 16 7.75 -9.35 -13.75
CA ARG A 16 7.82 -10.48 -14.70
C ARG A 16 6.46 -11.11 -14.99
N TYR A 17 5.56 -11.14 -14.01
CA TYR A 17 4.21 -11.66 -14.18
C TYR A 17 3.39 -10.77 -15.12
N TYR A 18 3.43 -9.45 -14.93
CA TYR A 18 2.74 -8.50 -15.82
C TYR A 18 3.38 -8.42 -17.21
N ASP A 19 4.71 -8.56 -17.31
CA ASP A 19 5.41 -8.67 -18.61
C ASP A 19 4.98 -9.93 -19.37
N LYS A 20 4.73 -11.04 -18.65
CA LYS A 20 4.34 -12.33 -19.22
C LYS A 20 2.86 -12.41 -19.59
N TYR A 21 2.00 -11.75 -18.83
CA TYR A 21 0.55 -11.75 -19.02
C TYR A 21 0.04 -10.32 -19.24
N PRO A 22 0.33 -9.73 -20.42
CA PRO A 22 -0.16 -8.39 -20.72
C PRO A 22 -1.69 -8.40 -20.77
N LEU A 23 -2.30 -7.55 -19.96
CA LEU A 23 -3.73 -7.31 -20.05
C LEU A 23 -4.00 -6.36 -21.22
N PRO A 24 -5.03 -6.62 -22.05
CA PRO A 24 -5.41 -5.69 -23.09
C PRO A 24 -5.84 -4.35 -22.46
N PRO A 25 -5.55 -3.21 -23.12
CA PRO A 25 -6.01 -1.92 -22.65
C PRO A 25 -7.54 -1.89 -22.56
N ILE A 26 -8.06 -1.09 -21.63
CA ILE A 26 -9.52 -0.91 -21.50
C ILE A 26 -10.07 -0.42 -22.85
N PRO A 27 -11.11 -1.06 -23.41
CA PRO A 27 -11.69 -0.62 -24.67
C PRO A 27 -12.21 0.81 -24.57
N ASP A 28 -11.99 1.63 -25.61
CA ASP A 28 -12.44 3.03 -25.68
C ASP A 28 -13.95 3.19 -25.37
N GLY A 29 -14.76 2.19 -25.73
CA GLY A 29 -16.19 2.16 -25.43
C GLY A 29 -16.51 2.18 -23.93
N VAL A 30 -15.66 1.58 -23.09
CA VAL A 30 -15.81 1.60 -21.62
C VAL A 30 -15.47 2.99 -21.08
N ILE A 31 -14.44 3.65 -21.63
CA ILE A 31 -14.07 5.04 -21.28
C ILE A 31 -15.23 5.99 -21.63
N ALA A 32 -15.78 5.85 -22.84
CA ALA A 32 -16.92 6.65 -23.28
C ALA A 32 -18.17 6.42 -22.41
N LEU A 33 -18.45 5.18 -22.02
CA LEU A 33 -19.57 4.85 -21.13
C LEU A 33 -19.37 5.46 -19.73
N ALA A 34 -18.16 5.36 -19.17
CA ALA A 34 -17.82 5.96 -17.88
C ALA A 34 -17.97 7.49 -17.91
N ALA A 35 -17.52 8.14 -18.99
CA ALA A 35 -17.70 9.59 -19.18
C ALA A 35 -19.18 9.98 -19.22
N ARG A 36 -20.00 9.19 -19.92
CA ARG A 36 -21.45 9.41 -20.01
C ARG A 36 -22.15 9.22 -18.66
N LEU A 37 -21.76 8.22 -17.87
CA LEU A 37 -22.29 8.01 -16.52
C LEU A 37 -21.96 9.19 -15.60
N ARG A 38 -20.73 9.72 -15.66
CA ARG A 38 -20.37 10.92 -14.89
C ARG A 38 -21.18 12.15 -15.30
N ALA A 39 -21.42 12.34 -16.59
CA ALA A 39 -22.26 13.43 -17.07
C ALA A 39 -23.69 13.34 -16.51
N LEU A 40 -24.28 12.15 -16.53
CA LEU A 40 -25.61 11.92 -15.95
C LEU A 40 -25.63 12.15 -14.43
N SER A 41 -24.58 11.73 -13.71
CA SER A 41 -24.45 11.99 -12.26
C SER A 41 -24.42 13.50 -11.98
N ALA A 42 -23.65 14.26 -12.74
CA ALA A 42 -23.55 15.71 -12.59
C ALA A 42 -24.87 16.43 -12.90
N GLU A 43 -25.59 16.00 -13.93
CA GLU A 43 -26.94 16.53 -14.25
C GLU A 43 -27.93 16.24 -13.12
N LEU A 44 -27.87 15.04 -12.54
CA LEU A 44 -28.72 14.66 -11.42
C LEU A 44 -28.41 15.47 -10.16
N ALA A 45 -27.13 15.67 -9.85
CA ALA A 45 -26.66 16.48 -8.71
C ALA A 45 -27.12 17.95 -8.82
N ALA A 46 -27.16 18.49 -10.05
CA ALA A 46 -27.66 19.84 -10.31
C ALA A 46 -29.18 19.97 -10.08
N ALA A 47 -29.95 18.90 -10.33
CA ALA A 47 -31.39 18.87 -10.10
C ALA A 47 -31.75 18.52 -8.64
N SER A 48 -30.90 17.74 -7.96
CA SER A 48 -31.08 17.29 -6.59
C SER A 48 -29.71 17.22 -5.90
N PRO A 49 -29.39 18.19 -5.02
CA PRO A 49 -28.12 18.18 -4.29
C PRO A 49 -27.95 16.89 -3.49
N PHE A 50 -26.72 16.39 -3.44
CA PHE A 50 -26.37 15.21 -2.66
C PHE A 50 -26.60 15.43 -1.16
N SER A 51 -27.02 14.36 -0.47
CA SER A 51 -26.90 14.26 0.97
C SER A 51 -25.42 14.15 1.40
N PRO A 52 -25.08 14.38 2.68
CA PRO A 52 -23.70 14.27 3.16
C PRO A 52 -23.06 12.89 2.93
N GLU A 53 -23.86 11.82 2.93
CA GLU A 53 -23.41 10.44 2.68
C GLU A 53 -23.13 10.22 1.18
N GLU A 54 -23.96 10.79 0.30
CA GLU A 54 -23.79 10.72 -1.15
C GLU A 54 -22.62 11.59 -1.64
N GLU A 55 -22.36 12.72 -0.99
CA GLU A 55 -21.20 13.57 -1.27
C GLU A 55 -19.87 12.82 -1.00
N HIS A 56 -19.84 11.98 0.04
CA HIS A 56 -18.68 11.14 0.31
C HIS A 56 -18.47 10.08 -0.79
N LEU A 57 -19.55 9.47 -1.28
CA LEU A 57 -19.50 8.50 -2.38
C LEU A 57 -19.07 9.14 -3.71
N GLU A 58 -19.51 10.36 -4.01
CA GLU A 58 -19.07 11.09 -5.21
C GLU A 58 -17.58 11.46 -5.13
N GLN A 59 -17.08 11.83 -3.96
CA GLN A 59 -15.66 12.07 -3.74
C GLN A 59 -14.82 10.78 -3.95
N GLU A 60 -15.32 9.63 -3.51
CA GLU A 60 -14.65 8.34 -3.74
C GLU A 60 -14.66 7.95 -5.22
N ALA A 61 -15.80 8.11 -5.90
CA ALA A 61 -15.97 7.76 -7.32
C ALA A 61 -15.22 8.69 -8.29
N SER A 62 -14.98 9.93 -7.88
CA SER A 62 -14.18 10.92 -8.63
C SER A 62 -12.66 10.80 -8.37
N GLY A 63 -12.27 10.05 -7.33
CA GLY A 63 -10.88 9.72 -7.07
C GLY A 63 -10.24 9.02 -8.27
N VAL A 64 -8.97 9.32 -8.54
CA VAL A 64 -8.17 8.51 -9.46
C VAL A 64 -8.00 7.14 -8.80
N PRO A 65 -8.50 6.04 -9.40
CA PRO A 65 -8.24 4.72 -8.87
C PRO A 65 -6.72 4.57 -8.75
N ALA A 66 -6.23 4.08 -7.61
CA ALA A 66 -4.82 3.78 -7.50
C ALA A 66 -4.46 2.86 -8.68
N HIS A 67 -3.66 3.39 -9.62
CA HIS A 67 -3.31 2.72 -10.89
C HIS A 67 -2.82 1.29 -10.65
N LYS A 68 -2.25 1.07 -9.47
CA LYS A 68 -1.77 -0.20 -8.96
C LYS A 68 -1.98 -0.25 -7.45
N ILE A 69 -2.90 -1.09 -6.98
CA ILE A 69 -2.99 -1.43 -5.55
C ILE A 69 -1.66 -2.00 -5.03
N ASP A 70 -0.84 -2.59 -5.91
CA ASP A 70 0.48 -3.13 -5.59
C ASP A 70 1.58 -2.06 -5.42
N GLU A 71 1.65 -1.02 -6.25
CA GLU A 71 2.74 -0.03 -6.20
C GLU A 71 2.78 0.78 -4.91
N ASN A 72 1.65 0.95 -4.22
CA ASN A 72 1.56 1.81 -3.04
C ASN A 72 1.67 1.07 -1.69
N MET A 73 1.58 -0.27 -1.66
CA MET A 73 1.64 -1.04 -0.40
C MET A 73 2.83 -2.00 -0.33
N TRP A 74 3.34 -2.50 -1.46
CA TRP A 74 4.56 -3.30 -1.48
C TRP A 74 5.79 -2.44 -1.12
N LYS A 75 5.90 -1.22 -1.64
CA LYS A 75 7.04 -0.32 -1.34
C LYS A 75 7.07 0.06 0.13
N ASN A 76 5.89 0.32 0.72
CA ASN A 76 5.77 0.61 2.14
C ASN A 76 6.21 -0.61 2.98
N ARG A 77 5.83 -1.83 2.56
CA ARG A 77 6.27 -3.06 3.21
C ARG A 77 7.79 -3.24 3.10
N GLU A 78 8.35 -3.12 1.90
CA GLU A 78 9.79 -3.23 1.62
C GLU A 78 10.59 -2.24 2.49
N GLN A 79 10.17 -0.97 2.53
CA GLN A 79 10.79 0.05 3.36
C GLN A 79 10.69 -0.26 4.86
N MET A 80 9.53 -0.72 5.35
CA MET A 80 9.38 -1.11 6.75
C MET A 80 10.29 -2.29 7.11
N GLU A 81 10.37 -3.29 6.25
CA GLU A 81 11.25 -4.46 6.44
C GLU A 81 12.74 -4.05 6.41
N GLU A 82 13.14 -3.16 5.51
CA GLU A 82 14.51 -2.63 5.44
C GLU A 82 14.87 -1.79 6.68
N ILE A 83 13.97 -0.91 7.14
CA ILE A 83 14.21 -0.13 8.35
C ILE A 83 14.31 -1.07 9.56
N LEU A 84 13.42 -2.04 9.71
CA LEU A 84 13.49 -3.03 10.80
C LEU A 84 14.78 -3.84 10.75
N PHE A 85 15.25 -4.19 9.55
CA PHE A 85 16.53 -4.84 9.35
C PHE A 85 17.69 -3.97 9.82
N LEU A 86 17.72 -2.68 9.50
CA LEU A 86 18.75 -1.75 9.96
C LEU A 86 18.68 -1.47 11.47
N LEU A 87 17.47 -1.41 12.04
CA LEU A 87 17.24 -1.18 13.47
C LEU A 87 17.60 -2.37 14.36
N ASN A 88 17.78 -3.56 13.79
CA ASN A 88 18.15 -4.76 14.53
C ASN A 88 19.43 -4.51 15.35
N LYS A 89 19.38 -4.89 16.63
CA LYS A 89 20.46 -4.68 17.61
C LYS A 89 21.84 -5.12 17.10
N SER A 90 21.94 -6.24 16.38
CA SER A 90 23.24 -6.74 15.88
C SER A 90 23.83 -5.90 14.75
N ARG A 91 23.04 -5.02 14.14
CA ARG A 91 23.40 -4.17 12.99
C ARG A 91 23.60 -2.71 13.37
N ARG A 92 23.29 -2.34 14.62
CA ARG A 92 23.58 -1.00 15.14
C ARG A 92 25.09 -0.78 15.21
N PRO A 93 25.57 0.47 15.12
CA PRO A 93 26.95 0.81 15.46
C PRO A 93 27.36 0.27 16.85
N VAL A 94 28.61 -0.15 17.00
CA VAL A 94 29.12 -0.79 18.23
C VAL A 94 28.93 0.10 19.47
N ALA A 95 29.10 1.42 19.35
CA ALA A 95 28.86 2.37 20.43
C ALA A 95 27.41 2.32 20.95
N LEU A 96 26.43 2.22 20.04
CA LEU A 96 25.02 2.09 20.39
C LEU A 96 24.69 0.69 20.93
N GLN A 97 25.38 -0.36 20.47
CA GLN A 97 25.21 -1.70 21.04
C GLN A 97 25.68 -1.75 22.51
N GLN A 98 26.79 -1.09 22.80
CA GLN A 98 27.40 -1.07 24.13
C GLN A 98 26.82 0.01 25.05
N LYS A 99 26.04 0.95 24.51
CA LYS A 99 25.52 2.13 25.24
C LYS A 99 26.64 2.86 25.96
N SER A 100 27.72 3.16 25.22
CA SER A 100 28.98 3.65 25.78
C SER A 100 28.85 5.00 26.50
N THR A 101 27.82 5.79 26.16
CA THR A 101 27.49 7.06 26.80
C THR A 101 26.01 7.13 27.19
N LEU A 102 25.65 8.15 27.99
CA LEU A 102 24.25 8.44 28.33
C LEU A 102 23.43 8.79 27.07
N GLU A 103 24.03 9.55 26.16
CA GLU A 103 23.43 9.91 24.88
C GLU A 103 23.16 8.66 24.02
N ASP A 104 24.10 7.71 23.98
CA ASP A 104 23.90 6.43 23.28
C ASP A 104 22.72 5.63 23.86
N ALA A 105 22.53 5.68 25.18
CA ALA A 105 21.42 4.98 25.85
C ALA A 105 20.06 5.59 25.47
N GLU A 106 19.97 6.93 25.38
CA GLU A 106 18.76 7.66 24.95
C GLU A 106 18.45 7.39 23.46
N ILE A 107 19.47 7.40 22.61
CA ILE A 107 19.35 7.05 21.19
C ILE A 107 18.81 5.63 21.06
N VAL A 108 19.39 4.67 21.78
CA VAL A 108 18.92 3.27 21.75
C VAL A 108 17.46 3.14 22.19
N SER A 109 17.04 3.87 23.23
CA SER A 109 15.65 3.88 23.66
C SER A 109 14.72 4.36 22.54
N THR A 110 15.09 5.45 21.88
CA THR A 110 14.31 6.02 20.75
C THR A 110 14.25 5.04 19.57
N LEU A 111 15.36 4.36 19.26
CA LEU A 111 15.40 3.34 18.20
C LEU A 111 14.54 2.12 18.53
N ASP A 112 14.51 1.69 19.80
CA ASP A 112 13.67 0.58 20.27
C ASP A 112 12.17 0.94 20.17
N ASP A 113 11.80 2.19 20.49
CA ASP A 113 10.43 2.70 20.32
C ASP A 113 10.03 2.75 18.83
N CYS A 114 10.92 3.22 17.97
CA CYS A 114 10.71 3.23 16.52
C CYS A 114 10.55 1.81 15.97
N GLU A 115 11.39 0.86 16.40
CA GLU A 115 11.30 -0.54 16.01
C GLU A 115 9.95 -1.15 16.41
N THR A 116 9.46 -0.84 17.62
CA THR A 116 8.17 -1.31 18.11
C THR A 116 7.02 -0.78 17.25
N LYS A 117 6.99 0.53 17.00
CA LYS A 117 5.96 1.15 16.14
C LYS A 117 5.98 0.61 14.73
N LEU A 118 7.17 0.39 14.15
CA LEU A 118 7.30 -0.19 12.81
C LEU A 118 6.82 -1.63 12.74
N LYS A 119 7.09 -2.46 13.75
CA LYS A 119 6.54 -3.83 13.83
C LYS A 119 5.02 -3.83 13.90
N GLU A 120 4.44 -2.91 14.68
CA GLU A 120 2.98 -2.77 14.77
C GLU A 120 2.37 -2.33 13.43
N MET A 121 2.99 -1.35 12.75
CA MET A 121 2.55 -0.90 11.43
C MET A 121 2.68 -2.00 10.38
N LEU A 122 3.80 -2.72 10.35
CA LEU A 122 4.02 -3.84 9.44
C LEU A 122 2.97 -4.93 9.64
N LYS A 123 2.64 -5.26 10.90
CA LYS A 123 1.58 -6.23 11.21
C LYS A 123 0.20 -5.78 10.71
N LYS A 124 -0.14 -4.50 10.83
CA LYS A 124 -1.39 -3.95 10.29
C LYS A 124 -1.41 -4.01 8.77
N LEU A 125 -0.29 -3.68 8.13
CA LEU A 125 -0.12 -3.77 6.68
C LEU A 125 -0.27 -5.21 6.19
N GLU A 126 0.34 -6.17 6.87
CA GLU A 126 0.19 -7.62 6.62
C GLU A 126 -1.26 -8.09 6.73
N GLN A 127 -1.97 -7.66 7.78
CA GLN A 127 -3.39 -7.98 7.95
C GLN A 127 -4.25 -7.37 6.84
N PHE A 128 -3.96 -6.14 6.44
CA PHE A 128 -4.63 -5.49 5.32
C PHE A 128 -4.38 -6.25 4.01
N GLN A 129 -3.12 -6.62 3.73
CA GLN A 129 -2.74 -7.39 2.55
C GLN A 129 -3.44 -8.76 2.52
N LEU A 130 -3.48 -9.47 3.65
CA LEU A 130 -4.15 -10.77 3.75
C LEU A 130 -5.66 -10.67 3.49
N LYS A 131 -6.32 -9.65 4.05
CA LYS A 131 -7.77 -9.42 3.85
C LYS A 131 -8.14 -9.01 2.42
N ASN A 132 -7.22 -8.36 1.72
CA ASN A 132 -7.46 -7.80 0.39
C ASN A 132 -6.78 -8.61 -0.72
N ALA A 133 -6.10 -9.72 -0.40
CA ALA A 133 -5.41 -10.57 -1.37
C ALA A 133 -6.34 -11.10 -2.47
N ASP A 134 -7.60 -11.34 -2.14
CA ASP A 134 -8.64 -11.80 -3.08
C ASP A 134 -9.36 -10.63 -3.78
N ASN A 135 -9.20 -9.40 -3.28
CA ASN A 135 -9.82 -8.18 -3.81
C ASN A 135 -8.84 -7.37 -4.69
N VAL A 136 -7.74 -7.99 -5.13
CA VAL A 136 -6.77 -7.37 -6.04
C VAL A 136 -7.41 -7.29 -7.43
N PHE A 137 -8.28 -6.30 -7.62
CA PHE A 137 -8.81 -5.93 -8.91
C PHE A 137 -7.86 -4.91 -9.54
N ASN A 138 -7.36 -5.25 -10.72
CA ASN A 138 -6.49 -4.37 -11.50
C ASN A 138 -7.37 -3.29 -12.14
N THR A 139 -7.41 -2.10 -11.55
CA THR A 139 -8.06 -0.92 -12.16
C THR A 139 -7.07 -0.23 -13.09
N GLY A 140 -6.61 -0.93 -14.12
CA GLY A 140 -5.66 -0.39 -15.09
C GLY A 140 -6.34 0.63 -16.00
N LEU A 141 -6.10 1.93 -15.77
CA LEU A 141 -6.12 2.97 -16.80
C LEU A 141 -4.72 3.13 -17.38
#